data_AF-A0A349BBD1-F1
#
_entry.id   AF-A0A349BBD1-F1
#
_cell.length_a   1.000
_cell.length_b   1.000
_cell.length_c   1.000
_cell.angle_alpha   90.00
_cell.angle_beta   90.00
_cell.angle_gamma   90.00
#
_symmetry.space_group_name_H-M   'P 1'
#
loop_
_entity.id
_entity.type
_entity.pdbx_description
1 polymer ?
#
loop_
_entity_poly.entity_id
_entity_poly.type
_entity_poly.pdbx_seq_one_letter_code
_entity_poly.pdbx_strand_id
1 'polypeptide(L)' 'ISYTEFSYQLLQANDFWHLHAHEGVELQIGGSDQWGNLVAGVDLIRRRSQA' A
#
# COMPACT_ATOMS: atom_id res chain seq x y z
N ILE A 1 4.97 18.11 9.16
CA ILE A 1 5.01 17.10 8.09
C ILE A 1 4.98 17.84 6.77
N SER A 2 5.94 17.58 5.88
CA SER A 2 5.95 18.10 4.52
C SER A 2 4.90 17.39 3.68
N TYR A 3 4.52 18.00 2.56
CA TYR A 3 3.61 17.38 1.60
C TYR A 3 4.17 16.03 1.11
N THR A 4 5.48 15.97 0.82
CA THR A 4 6.16 14.75 0.38
C THR A 4 6.08 13.63 1.41
N GLU A 5 6.33 13.94 2.69
CA GLU A 5 6.22 12.95 3.78
C GLU A 5 4.79 12.45 3.96
N PHE A 6 3.79 13.32 3.80
CA PHE A 6 2.39 12.93 3.86
C PHE A 6 1.99 12.04 2.66
N SER A 7 2.49 12.36 1.46
CA SER A 7 2.19 11.61 0.23
C SER A 7 2.82 10.21 0.20
N TYR A 8 3.84 9.93 1.00
CA TYR A 8 4.54 8.64 1.01
C TYR A 8 3.60 7.44 1.21
N GLN A 9 2.61 7.55 2.11
CA GLN A 9 1.64 6.48 2.37
C GLN A 9 0.82 6.11 1.13
N LEU A 10 0.46 7.10 0.30
CA LEU A 10 -0.30 6.86 -0.93
C LEU A 10 0.55 6.14 -1.98
N LEU A 11 1.82 6.54 -2.09
CA LEU A 11 2.76 5.92 -3.02
C LEU A 11 3.04 4.46 -2.63
N GLN A 12 3.33 4.20 -1.36
CA GLN A 12 3.57 2.83 -0.88
C GLN A 12 2.34 1.93 -1.07
N ALA A 13 1.12 2.44 -0.84
CA ALA A 13 -0.10 1.69 -1.10
C ALA A 13 -0.24 1.33 -2.59
N ASN A 14 0.06 2.29 -3.49
CA ASN A 14 0.04 2.07 -4.93
C ASN A 14 1.08 1.03 -5.37
N ASP A 15 2.27 1.02 -4.78
CA ASP A 15 3.30 0.02 -5.07
C ASP A 15 2.81 -1.39 -4.71
N PHE A 16 2.16 -1.57 -3.55
CA PHE A 16 1.61 -2.87 -3.18
C PHE A 16 0.49 -3.30 -4.14
N TRP A 17 -0.41 -2.38 -4.53
CA TRP A 17 -1.42 -2.69 -5.55
C TRP A 17 -0.80 -3.09 -6.89
N HIS A 18 0.24 -2.40 -7.35
CA HIS A 18 0.92 -2.71 -8.59
C HIS A 18 1.53 -4.12 -8.56
N LEU A 19 2.27 -4.45 -7.49
CA LEU A 19 2.85 -5.78 -7.32
C LEU A 19 1.78 -6.87 -7.19
N HIS A 20 0.67 -6.59 -6.52
CA HIS A 20 -0.46 -7.52 -6.45
C HIS A 20 -1.07 -7.79 -7.84
N ALA A 21 -1.35 -6.72 -8.59
CA ALA A 21 -2.03 -6.81 -9.88
C ALA A 21 -1.17 -7.38 -11.01
N HIS A 22 0.14 -7.11 -11.00
CA HIS A 22 1.04 -7.47 -12.10
C HIS A 22 1.95 -8.66 -11.79
N GLU A 23 2.28 -8.88 -10.53
CA GLU A 23 3.26 -9.91 -10.10
C GLU A 23 2.64 -10.96 -9.16
N GLY A 24 1.34 -10.87 -8.86
CA GLY A 24 0.64 -11.82 -8.00
C GLY A 24 1.10 -11.78 -6.54
N VAL A 25 1.67 -10.66 -6.08
CA VAL A 25 2.11 -10.52 -4.68
C VAL A 25 0.90 -10.45 -3.76
N GLU A 26 0.84 -11.33 -2.76
CA GLU A 26 -0.30 -11.41 -1.83
C GLU A 26 0.03 -10.94 -0.40
N LEU A 27 1.31 -10.71 -0.09
CA LEU A 27 1.75 -10.35 1.26
C LEU A 27 2.83 -9.26 1.22
N GLN A 28 2.62 -8.20 2.01
CA GLN A 28 3.61 -7.18 2.31
C GLN A 28 4.05 -7.29 3.78
N ILE A 29 5.35 -7.33 4.02
CA ILE A 29 5.94 -7.39 5.37
C ILE A 29 6.59 -6.05 5.73
N GLY A 30 6.62 -5.71 7.02
CA GLY A 30 7.23 -4.48 7.52
C GLY A 30 7.36 -4.45 9.03
N GLY A 31 8.12 -3.48 9.55
CA GLY A 31 8.24 -3.22 10.99
C GLY A 31 6.92 -2.77 11.61
N SER A 32 6.82 -2.82 12.95
CA SER A 32 5.60 -2.43 13.68
C SER A 32 5.21 -0.97 13.45
N ASP A 33 6.18 -0.10 13.20
CA ASP A 33 6.02 1.32 12.86
C ASP A 33 5.41 1.54 11.47
N GLN A 34 5.48 0.54 10.58
CA GLN A 34 4.94 0.60 9.22
C GLN A 34 3.49 0.12 9.10
N TRP A 35 2.86 -0.32 10.20
CA TRP A 35 1.51 -0.90 10.20
C TRP A 35 0.48 -0.06 9.43
N GLY A 36 0.49 1.26 9.62
CA GLY A 36 -0.43 2.17 8.93
C GLY A 36 -0.27 2.14 7.40
N ASN A 37 0.98 2.10 6.92
CA ASN A 37 1.27 2.04 5.48
C ASN A 37 0.87 0.68 4.88
N LEU A 38 1.09 -0.42 5.61
CA LEU A 38 0.69 -1.76 5.18
C LEU A 38 -0.83 -1.87 5.05
N VAL A 39 -1.57 -1.39 6.06
CA VAL A 39 -3.04 -1.40 6.04
C VAL A 39 -3.58 -0.53 4.91
N ALA A 40 -2.96 0.61 4.61
CA ALA A 40 -3.34 1.46 3.49
C ALA A 40 -3.21 0.74 2.13
N GLY A 41 -2.15 -0.05 1.94
CA GLY A 41 -1.98 -0.89 0.75
C GLY A 41 -3.06 -1.97 0.61
N VAL A 42 -3.37 -2.68 1.70
CA VAL A 42 -4.44 -3.69 1.72
C VAL A 42 -5.81 -3.06 1.38
N ASP A 43 -6.13 -1.91 1.96
CA ASP A 43 -7.39 -1.22 1.69
C ASP A 43 -7.48 -0.75 0.23
N LEU A 44 -6.38 -0.25 -0.34
CA LEU A 44 -6.33 0.14 -1.75
C LEU A 44 -6.57 -1.05 -2.68
N ILE A 45 -5.89 -2.18 -2.45
CA ILE A 45 -6.08 -3.41 -3.22
C ILE A 45 -7.55 -3.82 -3.16
N ARG A 46 -8.14 -3.89 -1.96
CA ARG A 46 -9.54 -4.27 -1.79
C ARG A 46 -10.50 -3.38 -2.59
N ARG A 47 -10.30 -2.05 -2.56
CA ARG A 47 -11.14 -1.10 -3.32
C ARG A 47 -10.97 -1.26 -4.83
N ARG A 48 -9.75 -1.55 -5.30
CA ARG A 48 -9.44 -1.74 -6.72
C ARG A 48 -9.96 -3.07 -7.26
N SER A 49 -9.97 -4.13 -6.44
CA SER A 49 -10.47 -5.45 -6.83
C SER A 49 -12.00 -5.56 -6.78
N GLN A 50 -12.68 -4.62 -6.13
CA GLN A 50 -14.14 -4.51 -6.09
C GLN A 50 -14.72 -3.63 -7.21
N ALA A 51 -13.88 -3.01 -8.04
CA ALA A 51 -14.26 -2.16 -9.17
C ALA A 51 -14.07 -2.92 -10.49
#